data_AF-A0A6A7BCJ5-F1
#
_entry.id   AF-A0A6A7BCJ5-F1
#
_cell.length_a   1.000
_cell.length_b   1.000
_cell.length_c   1.000
_cell.angle_alpha   90.00
_cell.angle_beta   90.00
_cell.angle_gamma   90.00
#
_symmetry.space_group_name_H-M   'P 1'
#
loop_
_entity.id
_entity.type
_entity.pdbx_description
1 polymer ?
#
loop_
_entity_poly.entity_id
_entity_poly.type
_entity_poly.pdbx_seq_one_letter_code
_entity_poly.pdbx_strand_id
1 'polypeptide(L)' 'MPPKHIQGKGRTLNEPNFAQSALQAFTSAENRSVVGAIGMFAVGVTFLHSSWAEILLPA' A
#
# COMPACT_ATOMS: atom_id res chain seq x y z
N MET A 1 -42.89 18.42 -29.48
CA MET A 1 -42.25 17.08 -29.46
C MET A 1 -41.57 16.90 -28.10
N PRO A 2 -41.65 15.74 -27.44
CA PRO A 2 -41.02 15.52 -26.14
C PRO A 2 -39.51 15.27 -26.30
N PRO A 3 -38.65 15.75 -25.38
CA PRO A 3 -37.20 15.65 -25.53
C PRO A 3 -36.73 14.20 -25.39
N LYS A 4 -35.89 13.76 -26.33
CA LYS A 4 -35.18 12.47 -26.27
C LYS A 4 -34.19 12.49 -25.10
N HIS A 5 -34.44 11.69 -24.07
CA HIS A 5 -33.46 11.38 -23.04
C HIS A 5 -32.33 10.57 -23.67
N ILE A 6 -31.17 11.20 -23.83
CA ILE A 6 -29.93 10.49 -24.12
C ILE A 6 -29.57 9.76 -22.84
N GLN A 7 -29.96 8.48 -22.77
CA GLN A 7 -29.45 7.55 -21.78
C GLN A 7 -27.95 7.39 -22.06
N GLY A 8 -27.18 8.28 -21.41
CA GLY A 8 -25.73 8.26 -21.42
C GLY A 8 -25.27 6.87 -21.05
N LYS A 9 -24.72 6.18 -22.05
CA LYS A 9 -24.00 4.92 -21.96
C LYS A 9 -23.25 4.86 -20.64
N GLY A 10 -23.66 3.96 -19.76
CA GLY A 10 -23.11 3.77 -18.43
C GLY A 10 -21.59 3.79 -18.52
N ARG A 11 -20.97 4.79 -17.88
CA ARG A 11 -19.54 4.74 -17.61
C ARG A 11 -19.38 3.68 -16.52
N THR A 12 -19.02 2.50 -17.02
CA THR A 12 -18.33 1.40 -16.36
C THR A 12 -17.93 1.70 -14.92
N LEU A 13 -18.50 0.90 -14.02
CA LEU A 13 -18.00 0.55 -12.70
C LEU A 13 -16.59 1.10 -12.43
N ASN A 14 -16.56 2.16 -11.62
CA ASN A 14 -15.44 2.75 -10.91
C ASN A 14 -14.24 1.78 -10.75
N GLU A 15 -13.34 1.72 -11.73
CA GLU A 15 -12.10 0.96 -11.60
C GLU A 15 -11.31 1.58 -10.45
N PRO A 16 -10.86 0.77 -9.47
CA PRO A 16 -10.18 1.31 -8.31
C PRO A 16 -8.91 2.03 -8.77
N ASN A 17 -8.85 3.32 -8.43
CA ASN A 17 -7.72 4.17 -8.76
C ASN A 17 -6.42 3.53 -8.22
N PHE A 18 -5.29 3.68 -8.93
CA PHE A 18 -4.02 3.03 -8.56
C PHE A 18 -3.63 3.30 -7.09
N ALA A 19 -3.83 4.52 -6.62
CA ALA A 19 -3.60 4.90 -5.22
C ALA A 19 -4.51 4.13 -4.23
N GLN A 20 -5.78 3.91 -4.58
CA GLN A 20 -6.70 3.11 -3.76
C GLN A 20 -6.27 1.64 -3.73
N SER A 21 -5.92 1.07 -4.89
CA SER A 21 -5.46 -0.32 -4.99
C SER A 21 -4.17 -0.55 -4.20
N ALA A 22 -3.22 0.39 -4.25
CA ALA A 22 -1.99 0.33 -3.48
C ALA A 22 -2.28 0.40 -1.97
N LEU A 23 -3.10 1.36 -1.52
CA LEU A 23 -3.50 1.46 -0.11
C LEU A 23 -4.19 0.18 0.36
N GLN A 24 -5.09 -0.37 -0.46
CA GLN A 24 -5.78 -1.62 -0.14
C GLN A 24 -4.81 -2.79 -0.05
N ALA A 25 -3.79 -2.86 -0.93
CA ALA A 25 -2.76 -3.88 -0.85
C ALA A 25 -1.94 -3.79 0.45
N PHE A 26 -1.58 -2.59 0.92
CA PHE A 26 -0.81 -2.44 2.17
C PHE A 26 -1.65 -2.58 3.44
N THR A 27 -2.94 -2.27 3.37
CA THR A 27 -3.84 -2.25 4.55
C THR A 27 -4.72 -3.49 4.67
N SER A 28 -4.79 -4.33 3.63
CA SER A 28 -5.54 -5.58 3.65
C SER A 28 -5.03 -6.51 4.74
N ALA A 29 -5.96 -7.12 5.48
CA ALA A 29 -5.65 -8.08 6.54
C ALA A 29 -4.89 -9.31 6.00
N GLU A 30 -5.11 -9.67 4.74
CA GLU A 30 -4.44 -10.78 4.06
C GLU A 30 -2.94 -10.52 3.86
N ASN A 31 -2.56 -9.27 3.64
CA ASN A 31 -1.17 -8.87 3.40
C ASN A 31 -0.43 -8.47 4.68
N ARG A 32 -1.11 -8.47 5.83
CA ARG A 32 -0.59 -7.93 7.09
C ARG A 32 0.72 -8.60 7.53
N SER A 33 0.83 -9.93 7.37
CA SER A 33 2.05 -10.65 7.76
C SER A 33 3.23 -10.26 6.85
N VAL A 34 2.99 -10.16 5.55
CA VAL A 34 4.02 -9.81 4.55
C VAL A 34 4.47 -8.36 4.73
N VAL A 35 3.53 -7.42 4.84
CA VAL A 35 3.82 -5.99 5.07
C VAL A 35 4.55 -5.82 6.40
N GLY A 36 4.12 -6.52 7.45
CA GLY A 36 4.79 -6.52 8.74
C GLY A 36 6.21 -7.06 8.68
N ALA A 37 6.43 -8.18 7.98
CA ALA A 37 7.76 -8.77 7.80
C ALA A 37 8.71 -7.84 7.03
N ILE A 38 8.23 -7.25 5.93
CA ILE A 38 9.01 -6.26 5.15
C ILE A 38 9.34 -5.05 6.02
N GLY A 39 8.36 -4.53 6.77
CA GLY A 39 8.57 -3.40 7.67
C GLY A 39 9.63 -3.70 8.73
N MET A 40 9.54 -4.86 9.39
CA MET A 40 10.48 -5.24 10.44
C MET A 40 11.88 -5.53 9.90
N PHE A 41 11.98 -6.13 8.71
CA PHE A 41 13.24 -6.30 8.01
C PHE A 41 13.90 -4.96 7.69
N ALA A 42 13.15 -4.01 7.12
CA ALA A 42 13.65 -2.69 6.80
C ALA A 42 14.15 -1.96 8.06
N VAL A 43 13.38 -2.01 9.15
CA VAL A 43 13.80 -1.48 10.46
C VAL A 43 15.10 -2.12 10.92
N GLY A 44 15.23 -3.45 10.83
CA GLY A 44 16.46 -4.17 11.19
C GLY A 44 17.67 -3.76 10.36
N VAL A 45 17.51 -3.63 9.04
CA VAL A 45 18.58 -3.19 8.13
C VAL A 45 19.00 -1.76 8.44
N THR A 46 18.04 -0.85 8.62
CA THR A 46 18.33 0.56 8.98
C THR A 46 18.99 0.64 10.35
N PHE A 47 18.53 -0.15 11.32
CA PHE A 47 19.14 -0.23 12.64
C PHE A 47 20.60 -0.69 12.56
N LEU A 48 20.88 -1.81 11.86
CA LEU A 48 22.22 -2.35 11.70
C LEU A 48 23.18 -1.36 11.01
N HIS A 49 22.66 -0.58 10.07
CA HIS A 49 23.43 0.45 9.38
C HIS A 49 23.53 1.78 10.17
N SER A 50 22.79 1.93 11.27
CA SER A 50 22.85 3.13 12.10
C SER A 50 24.01 3.06 13.09
N SER A 51 24.52 4.22 13.51
CA SER A 51 25.55 4.30 14.57
C SER A 51 25.12 3.71 15.92
N TRP A 52 23.82 3.40 16.10
CA TRP A 52 23.31 2.70 17.28
C TRP A 52 23.67 1.21 17.29
N ALA A 53 23.96 0.61 16.14
CA ALA A 53 24.38 -0.79 16.07
C ALA A 53 25.76 -1.02 16.71
N GLU A 54 26.68 -0.07 16.57
CA GLU A 54 28.03 -0.13 17.16
C GLU A 54 28.01 -0.13 18.70
N ILE A 55 26.92 0.36 19.31
CA ILE A 55 26.73 0.34 20.77
C ILE A 55 26.33 -1.05 21.28
N LEU A 56 25.67 -1.87 20.45
CA LEU A 56 25.19 -3.21 20.84
C LEU A 56 26.12 -4.34 20.37
N LEU A 57 26.91 -4.11 19.32
CA LEU A 57 27.89 -5.04 18.81
C LEU A 57 29.29 -4.51 19.13
N PRO A 58 29.94 -4.96 20.23
CA PRO A 58 31.34 -4.65 20.43
C PRO A 58 32.15 -5.18 19.24
N ALA A 59 33.00 -4.33 18.69
CA ALA A 59 33.88 -4.63 17.56
C ALA A 59 34.81 -5.83 17.83
#